data_AF-A0A955PEZ5-F1
#
_entry.id   AF-A0A955PEZ5-F1
#
_cell.length_a   1.000
_cell.length_b   1.000
_cell.length_c   1.000
_cell.angle_alpha   90.00
_cell.angle_beta   90.00
_cell.angle_gamma   90.00
#
_symmetry.space_group_name_H-M   'P 1'
#
loop_
_entity.id
_entity.type
_entity.pdbx_description
1 polymer ?
#
loop_
_entity_poly.entity_id
_entity_poly.type
_entity_poly.pdbx_seq_one_letter_code
_entity_poly.pdbx_strand_id
1 'polypeptide(L)' 'MRSIYNVIACIAILFAQDPTLAGSWPTHRADTSRSGVTEEQLKFPLKQAWLFESKYPPQPAWSGPARR' A
#
# COMPACT_ATOMS: atom_id res chain seq x y z
N MET A 1 -13.06 -28.25 -33.59
CA MET A 1 -11.83 -27.42 -33.74
C MET A 1 -12.03 -26.00 -33.21
N ARG A 2 -13.03 -25.20 -33.65
CA ARG A 2 -13.31 -23.84 -33.13
C ARG A 2 -13.51 -23.76 -31.59
N SER A 3 -14.14 -24.77 -30.99
CA SER A 3 -14.39 -24.83 -29.53
C SER A 3 -13.10 -24.85 -28.69
N ILE A 4 -12.08 -25.59 -29.14
CA ILE A 4 -10.79 -25.69 -28.44
C ILE A 4 -10.06 -24.34 -28.43
N TYR A 5 -10.08 -23.60 -29.53
CA TYR A 5 -9.50 -22.26 -29.58
C TYR A 5 -10.22 -21.28 -28.65
N ASN A 6 -11.54 -21.39 -28.51
CA ASN A 6 -12.30 -20.58 -27.56
C ASN A 6 -11.96 -20.92 -26.11
N VAL A 7 -11.78 -22.21 -25.79
CA VAL A 7 -11.36 -22.63 -24.45
C VAL A 7 -9.94 -22.13 -24.14
N ILE A 8 -9.00 -22.28 -25.08
CA ILE A 8 -7.63 -21.77 -24.92
C ILE A 8 -7.63 -20.24 -24.78
N ALA A 9 -8.43 -19.52 -25.57
CA ALA A 9 -8.57 -18.07 -25.45
C ALA A 9 -9.16 -17.66 -24.10
N CYS A 10 -10.19 -18.34 -23.60
CA CYS A 10 -10.75 -18.09 -22.28
C CYS A 10 -9.73 -18.34 -21.17
N ILE A 11 -8.95 -19.42 -21.26
CA ILE A 11 -7.89 -19.73 -20.30
C ILE A 11 -6.81 -18.64 -20.31
N ALA A 12 -6.37 -18.20 -21.49
CA ALA A 12 -5.36 -17.14 -21.62
C ALA A 12 -5.83 -15.81 -21.00
N ILE A 13 -7.11 -15.46 -21.12
CA ILE A 13 -7.69 -14.25 -20.51
C ILE A 13 -7.69 -14.32 -18.97
N LEU A 14 -7.90 -15.51 -18.40
CA LEU A 14 -7.89 -15.70 -16.93
C LEU A 14 -6.50 -15.51 -16.32
N PHE A 15 -5.43 -15.79 -17.07
CA PHE A 15 -4.04 -15.64 -16.62
C PHE A 15 -3.41 -14.27 -16.94
N ALA A 16 -4.10 -13.41 -17.69
CA ALA A 16 -3.62 -12.09 -18.09
C ALA A 16 -3.95 -10.98 -17.06
N GLN A 17 -4.20 -11.34 -15.80
CA GLN A 17 -4.41 -10.36 -14.74
C GLN A 17 -3.04 -9.81 -14.34
N ASP A 18 -2.81 -8.51 -14.53
CA ASP A 18 -1.71 -7.84 -13.86
C ASP A 18 -1.88 -8.02 -12.35
N PRO A 19 -0.84 -8.43 -11.60
CA PRO A 19 -0.89 -8.38 -10.15
C PRO A 19 -1.07 -6.90 -9.80
N THR A 20 -2.30 -6.49 -9.53
CA THR A 20 -2.60 -5.18 -8.95
C THR A 20 -1.62 -5.00 -7.81
N LEU A 21 -0.75 -3.99 -7.88
CA LEU A 21 0.27 -3.67 -6.88
C LEU A 21 -0.37 -3.74 -5.49
N ALA A 22 -0.25 -4.88 -4.82
CA ALA A 22 -0.91 -5.09 -3.53
C ALA A 22 -0.38 -4.08 -2.51
N GLY A 23 0.87 -3.65 -2.65
CA GLY A 23 1.49 -2.57 -1.87
C GLY A 23 0.93 -1.17 -2.12
N SER A 24 0.09 -0.98 -3.14
CA SER A 24 -0.49 0.33 -3.49
C SER A 24 -1.97 0.46 -3.12
N TRP A 25 -2.54 -0.46 -2.33
CA TRP A 25 -3.92 -0.33 -1.86
C TRP A 25 -4.06 0.98 -1.05
N PRO A 26 -5.00 1.89 -1.39
CA PRO A 26 -5.17 3.18 -0.71
C PRO A 26 -5.74 3.08 0.73
N THR A 27 -5.68 1.90 1.36
CA THR A 27 -6.20 1.70 2.73
C THR A 27 -5.09 1.98 3.73
N HIS A 28 -5.48 2.35 4.93
CA HIS A 28 -4.52 2.57 6.01
C HIS A 28 -3.68 1.29 6.24
N ARG A 29 -2.34 1.44 6.11
CA ARG A 29 -1.34 0.36 6.19
C ARG A 29 -1.43 -0.69 5.07
N ALA A 30 -1.85 -0.27 3.88
CA ALA A 30 -1.71 -0.98 2.60
C ALA A 30 -2.42 -2.35 2.46
N ASP A 31 -3.03 -2.89 3.51
CA ASP A 31 -3.80 -4.13 3.44
C ASP A 31 -4.90 -4.19 4.52
N THR A 32 -5.79 -5.19 4.41
CA THR A 32 -6.91 -5.42 5.34
C THR A 32 -6.44 -5.76 6.76
N SER A 33 -5.31 -6.47 6.89
CA SER A 33 -4.70 -6.77 8.19
C SER A 33 -4.00 -5.57 8.82
N ARG A 34 -3.87 -4.48 8.05
CA ARG A 34 -3.12 -3.27 8.38
C ARG A 34 -1.67 -3.61 8.75
N SER A 35 -0.99 -4.45 7.97
CA SER A 35 0.38 -4.87 8.31
C SER A 35 1.41 -3.75 8.10
N GLY A 36 1.24 -2.91 7.08
CA GLY A 36 2.21 -1.89 6.69
C GLY A 36 3.54 -2.48 6.19
N VAL A 37 3.54 -3.71 5.68
CA VAL A 37 4.72 -4.38 5.10
C VAL A 37 4.82 -4.07 3.60
N THR A 38 6.05 -3.93 3.10
CA THR A 38 6.34 -3.80 1.67
C THR A 38 7.40 -4.82 1.25
N GLU A 39 7.32 -5.27 0.00
CA GLU A 39 8.34 -6.12 -0.62
C GLU A 39 9.55 -5.31 -1.10
N GLU A 40 9.54 -3.98 -0.99
CA GLU A 40 10.66 -3.12 -1.40
C GLU A 40 11.91 -3.34 -0.53
N GLN A 41 13.07 -3.47 -1.17
CA GLN A 41 14.36 -3.56 -0.48
C GLN A 41 15.01 -2.18 -0.32
N LEU A 42 15.38 -1.86 0.93
CA LEU A 42 16.14 -0.65 1.24
C LEU A 42 17.62 -0.82 0.89
N LYS A 43 18.20 0.23 0.29
CA LYS A 43 19.65 0.34 0.06
C LYS A 43 20.27 1.25 1.12
N PHE A 44 21.36 0.81 1.73
CA PHE A 44 22.04 1.52 2.82
C PHE A 44 23.39 2.10 2.35
N PRO A 45 23.90 3.18 3.00
CA PRO A 45 23.30 3.89 4.13
C PRO A 45 22.19 4.86 3.68
N LEU A 46 21.12 4.93 4.46
CA LEU A 46 20.06 5.91 4.25
C LEU A 46 20.53 7.30 4.72
N LYS A 47 20.10 8.34 4.00
CA LYS A 47 20.30 9.75 4.37
C LYS A 47 18.95 10.47 4.34
N GLN A 48 18.77 11.48 5.19
CA GLN A 48 17.55 12.29 5.21
C GLN A 48 17.39 13.00 3.86
N ALA A 49 16.32 12.68 3.13
CA ALA A 49 15.99 13.32 1.86
C ALA A 49 15.20 14.63 2.07
N TRP A 50 14.31 14.64 3.05
CA TRP A 50 13.49 15.79 3.41
C TRP A 50 13.10 15.70 4.89
N LEU A 51 12.76 16.86 5.47
CA LEU A 51 12.20 16.98 6.80
C LEU A 51 11.04 17.98 6.73
N PHE A 52 9.89 17.60 7.26
CA PHE A 52 8.77 18.50 7.45
C PHE A 52 8.69 18.89 8.92
N GLU A 53 8.65 20.19 9.19
CA GLU A 53 8.43 20.75 10.51
C GLU A 53 7.07 21.45 10.55
N SER A 54 6.18 20.99 11.45
CA SER A 54 4.89 21.63 11.63
C SER A 54 5.07 23.06 12.12
N LYS A 55 4.43 24.01 11.43
CA LYS A 55 4.41 25.42 11.86
C LYS A 55 3.73 25.61 13.22
N TYR A 56 2.81 24.72 13.59
CA TYR A 56 2.00 24.85 14.79
C TYR A 56 2.35 23.77 15.82
N PRO A 57 2.37 24.12 17.11
CA PRO A 57 2.56 23.14 18.17
C PRO A 57 1.38 22.15 18.22
N PRO A 58 1.59 20.93 18.73
CA PRO A 58 0.52 19.97 18.91
C PRO A 58 -0.58 20.55 19.81
N GLN A 59 -1.82 20.43 19.37
CA GLN A 59 -2.98 20.80 20.16
C GLN A 59 -3.60 19.55 20.81
N PRO A 60 -4.14 19.66 22.03
CA PRO A 60 -4.83 18.55 22.66
C PRO A 60 -6.04 18.15 21.82
N ALA A 61 -6.19 16.84 21.59
CA ALA A 61 -7.30 16.30 20.80
C ALA A 61 -8.67 16.46 21.48
N TRP A 62 -8.69 16.63 22.81
CA TRP A 62 -9.90 16.80 23.61
C TRP A 62 -9.80 18.03 24.50
N SER A 63 -10.94 18.62 24.83
CA SER A 63 -11.03 19.67 25.83
C SER A 63 -10.79 19.10 27.22
N GLY A 64 -9.81 19.65 27.94
CA GLY A 64 -9.49 19.30 29.31
C GLY A 64 -8.03 18.92 29.54
N PRO A 65 -7.60 18.83 30.81
CA PRO A 65 -6.24 18.44 31.14
C PRO A 65 -5.98 16.99 30.71
N ALA A 66 -4.84 16.77 30.04
CA ALA A 66 -4.35 15.42 29.81
C ALA A 66 -4.13 14.74 31.16
N ARG A 67 -4.86 13.66 31.44
CA ARG A 67 -4.58 12.84 32.62
C ARG A 67 -3.18 12.25 32.47
N ARG A 68 -2.35 12.43 33.49
CA ARG A 68 -1.03 11.78 33.62
C ARG A 68 -1.17 10.37 34.14
#